data_AF-A0A1G2YUM6-F1
#
_entry.id   AF-A0A1G2YUM6-F1
#
_cell.length_a   1.000
_cell.length_b   1.000
_cell.length_c   1.000
_cell.angle_alpha   90.00
_cell.angle_beta   90.00
_cell.angle_gamma   90.00
#
_symmetry.space_group_name_H-M   'P 1'
#
loop_
_entity.id
_entity.type
_entity.pdbx_description
1 polymer ?
#
loop_
_entity_poly.entity_id
_entity_poly.type
_entity_poly.pdbx_seq_one_letter_code
_entity_poly.pdbx_strand_id
1 'polypeptide(L)'
;MRTRSKQSGLTLPEMAVVIATIALLVGFGLPAIRALLNSFESSSGAKTLISTALASARAVAAKEHRYAGVRFQQDSAGNQYMVFIVHEEPSKMGNLTIGFRAVKGVKPIKLPETVGVVDLVYYPDLLNPPGDGIINDDVEIGNDDVLRDTMTFSIIFSPAGKLVIHDVRVRNRDGIYQPDNANPNKISLDDVFNSLDNINNYGVGMFIQDDYPASGLGAELSRNSFVIIYEKDKFEQARGMGGAWSAYLAQRAPDRIYINPYTGTMILPD
;
A
#
# COMPACT_ATOMS: atom_id res chain seq x y z
N MET A 1 -0.77 -50.81 -49.60
CA MET A 1 -1.99 -49.98 -49.48
C MET A 1 -1.63 -48.73 -48.68
N ARG A 2 -1.52 -47.55 -49.32
CA ARG A 2 -1.27 -46.27 -48.63
C ARG A 2 -2.53 -45.43 -48.75
N THR A 3 -3.19 -45.16 -47.63
CA THR A 3 -4.34 -44.26 -47.53
C THR A 3 -3.84 -42.82 -47.63
N ARG A 4 -4.23 -42.09 -48.69
CA ARG A 4 -4.03 -40.64 -48.80
C ARG A 4 -5.05 -39.95 -47.87
N SER A 5 -4.59 -39.11 -46.96
CA SER A 5 -5.47 -38.21 -46.22
C SER A 5 -6.00 -37.13 -47.18
N LYS A 6 -7.32 -36.92 -47.18
CA LYS A 6 -7.94 -35.79 -47.87
C LYS A 6 -7.74 -34.55 -47.00
N GLN A 7 -6.94 -33.60 -47.47
CA GLN A 7 -6.94 -32.23 -46.93
C GLN A 7 -8.12 -31.49 -47.55
N SER A 8 -9.10 -31.12 -46.72
CA SER A 8 -10.21 -30.26 -47.11
C SER A 8 -9.76 -28.80 -46.99
N GLY A 9 -9.68 -28.08 -48.11
CA GLY A 9 -9.45 -26.64 -48.10
C GLY A 9 -10.74 -25.90 -47.76
N LEU A 10 -10.67 -24.97 -46.81
CA LEU A 10 -11.77 -24.08 -46.45
C LEU A 10 -12.26 -23.30 -47.67
N THR A 11 -13.57 -23.30 -47.90
CA THR A 11 -14.17 -22.55 -49.00
C THR A 11 -14.25 -21.06 -48.66
N LEU A 12 -14.20 -20.21 -49.69
CA LEU A 12 -14.26 -18.74 -49.55
C LEU A 12 -15.43 -18.23 -48.68
N PRO A 13 -16.67 -18.78 -48.78
CA PRO A 13 -17.76 -18.39 -47.88
C PRO A 13 -17.56 -18.86 -46.43
N GLU A 14 -16.94 -20.02 -46.17
CA GLU A 14 -16.63 -20.45 -44.79
C GLU A 14 -15.61 -19.52 -44.14
N MET A 15 -14.57 -19.09 -44.88
CA MET A 15 -13.62 -18.09 -44.39
C MET A 15 -14.30 -16.75 -44.07
N ALA A 16 -15.25 -16.31 -44.89
CA ALA A 16 -15.99 -15.06 -44.64
C ALA A 16 -16.84 -15.15 -43.37
N VAL A 17 -17.52 -16.28 -43.15
CA VAL A 17 -18.34 -16.50 -41.94
C VAL A 17 -17.46 -16.55 -40.68
N VAL A 18 -16.32 -17.23 -40.75
CA VAL A 18 -15.36 -17.30 -39.63
C VAL A 18 -14.82 -15.92 -39.27
N ILE A 19 -14.44 -15.11 -40.27
CA ILE A 19 -13.93 -13.75 -40.02
C ILE A 19 -15.04 -12.87 -39.44
N ALA A 20 -16.26 -12.95 -39.96
CA ALA A 20 -17.40 -12.18 -39.44
C ALA A 20 -17.75 -12.54 -37.98
N THR A 21 -17.70 -13.83 -37.64
CA THR A 21 -17.94 -14.28 -36.25
C THR A 21 -16.82 -13.87 -35.30
N ILE A 22 -15.55 -13.96 -35.72
CA ILE A 22 -14.42 -13.45 -34.93
C ILE A 22 -14.55 -11.93 -34.72
N ALA A 23 -14.87 -11.17 -35.77
CA ALA A 23 -15.04 -9.72 -35.67
C ALA A 23 -16.17 -9.32 -34.70
N LEU A 24 -17.29 -10.05 -34.72
CA LEU A 24 -18.38 -9.86 -33.75
C LEU A 24 -17.96 -10.22 -32.32
N LEU A 25 -17.27 -11.35 -32.14
CA LEU A 25 -16.77 -11.78 -30.83
C LEU A 25 -15.78 -10.78 -30.24
N VAL A 26 -14.87 -10.24 -31.05
CA VAL A 26 -13.92 -9.21 -30.61
C VAL A 26 -14.65 -7.90 -30.31
N GLY A 27 -15.59 -7.49 -31.16
CA GLY A 27 -16.37 -6.25 -30.99
C GLY A 27 -17.19 -6.21 -29.70
N PHE A 28 -17.80 -7.34 -29.32
CA PHE A 28 -18.57 -7.44 -28.07
C PHE A 28 -17.74 -7.89 -26.85
N GLY A 29 -16.70 -8.68 -27.07
CA GLY A 29 -15.87 -9.23 -26.00
C GLY A 29 -14.97 -8.18 -25.35
N LEU A 30 -14.39 -7.26 -26.12
CA LEU A 30 -13.47 -6.25 -25.57
C LEU A 30 -14.14 -5.31 -24.55
N PRO A 31 -15.34 -4.75 -24.82
CA PRO A 31 -16.03 -3.91 -23.84
C PRO A 31 -16.39 -4.67 -22.55
N ALA A 32 -16.82 -5.92 -22.66
CA ALA A 32 -17.15 -6.74 -21.49
C ALA A 32 -15.92 -7.07 -20.64
N ILE A 33 -14.79 -7.39 -21.27
CA ILE A 33 -13.52 -7.62 -20.56
C ILE A 33 -13.04 -6.34 -19.88
N ARG A 34 -13.12 -5.17 -20.55
CA ARG A 34 -12.76 -3.89 -19.94
C ARG A 34 -13.67 -3.54 -18.75
N ALA A 35 -14.98 -3.75 -18.87
CA ALA A 35 -15.90 -3.52 -17.77
C ALA A 35 -15.61 -4.43 -16.57
N LEU A 36 -15.25 -5.69 -16.81
CA LEU A 36 -14.85 -6.63 -15.77
C LEU A 36 -13.55 -6.22 -15.07
N LEU A 37 -12.53 -5.81 -15.84
CA LEU A 37 -11.26 -5.31 -15.29
C LEU A 37 -11.46 -4.04 -14.47
N ASN A 38 -12.22 -3.07 -14.99
CA ASN A 38 -12.60 -1.86 -14.26
C ASN A 38 -13.42 -2.17 -12.99
N SER A 39 -14.19 -3.26 -12.99
CA SER A 39 -14.91 -3.72 -11.81
C SER A 39 -14.00 -4.34 -10.75
N PHE A 40 -12.85 -4.91 -11.11
CA PHE A 40 -11.84 -5.36 -10.14
C PHE A 40 -11.00 -4.21 -9.60
N GLU A 41 -10.76 -3.18 -10.42
CA GLU A 41 -10.19 -1.89 -10.01
C GLU A 41 -11.19 -1.03 -9.22
N SER A 42 -12.45 -1.45 -9.11
CA SER A 42 -13.48 -0.72 -8.38
C SER A 42 -13.26 -0.73 -6.86
N SER A 43 -13.96 0.19 -6.19
CA SER A 43 -13.94 0.40 -4.75
C SER A 43 -14.13 -0.86 -3.89
N SER A 44 -14.87 -1.85 -4.40
CA SER A 44 -15.12 -3.13 -3.72
C SER A 44 -13.88 -4.04 -3.69
N GLY A 45 -13.07 -4.04 -4.76
CA GLY A 45 -11.87 -4.86 -4.86
C GLY A 45 -10.79 -4.42 -3.86
N ALA A 46 -10.51 -3.13 -3.79
CA ALA A 46 -9.55 -2.57 -2.83
C ALA A 46 -9.95 -2.82 -1.39
N LYS A 47 -11.23 -2.60 -1.03
CA LYS A 47 -11.76 -2.93 0.31
C LYS A 47 -11.53 -4.39 0.66
N THR A 48 -11.83 -5.31 -0.26
CA THR A 48 -11.65 -6.75 -0.03
C THR A 48 -10.19 -7.12 0.17
N LEU A 49 -9.28 -6.55 -0.64
CA LEU A 49 -7.84 -6.73 -0.50
C LEU A 49 -7.33 -6.23 0.86
N ILE A 50 -7.70 -5.02 1.26
CA ILE A 50 -7.31 -4.44 2.55
C ILE A 50 -7.86 -5.29 3.71
N SER A 51 -9.14 -5.67 3.66
CA SER A 51 -9.77 -6.55 4.65
C SER A 51 -9.01 -7.87 4.82
N THR A 52 -8.61 -8.48 3.71
CA THR A 52 -7.86 -9.74 3.69
C THR A 52 -6.45 -9.56 4.25
N ALA A 53 -5.78 -8.45 3.93
CA ALA A 53 -4.48 -8.13 4.48
C ALA A 53 -4.54 -7.93 6.00
N LEU A 54 -5.54 -7.19 6.50
CA LEU A 54 -5.75 -6.99 7.93
C LEU A 54 -6.03 -8.30 8.68
N ALA A 55 -6.90 -9.16 8.12
CA ALA A 55 -7.16 -10.48 8.69
C ALA A 55 -5.90 -11.35 8.73
N SER A 56 -5.08 -11.29 7.67
CA SER A 56 -3.81 -12.03 7.59
C SER A 56 -2.79 -11.50 8.60
N ALA A 57 -2.67 -10.18 8.75
CA ALA A 57 -1.76 -9.57 9.72
C ALA A 57 -2.15 -9.91 11.16
N ARG A 58 -3.46 -9.92 11.47
CA ARG A 58 -3.99 -10.40 12.75
C ARG A 58 -3.61 -11.86 13.01
N ALA A 59 -3.70 -12.72 11.99
CA ALA A 59 -3.29 -14.11 12.11
C ALA A 59 -1.76 -14.26 12.31
N VAL A 60 -0.96 -13.42 11.65
CA VAL A 60 0.50 -13.36 11.86
C VAL A 60 0.82 -12.95 13.31
N ALA A 61 0.13 -11.93 13.85
CA ALA A 61 0.34 -11.50 15.24
C ALA A 61 0.09 -12.64 16.24
N ALA A 62 -0.99 -13.40 16.03
CA ALA A 62 -1.33 -14.55 16.85
C ALA A 62 -0.33 -15.70 16.70
N LYS A 63 0.09 -16.01 15.47
CA LYS A 63 1.03 -17.10 15.16
C LYS A 63 2.42 -16.84 15.72
N GLU A 64 2.94 -15.62 15.56
CA GLU A 64 4.29 -15.25 15.97
C GLU A 64 4.36 -14.85 17.46
N HIS A 65 3.22 -14.79 18.16
CA HIS A 65 3.09 -14.29 19.52
C HIS A 65 3.73 -12.90 19.72
N ARG A 66 3.61 -12.04 18.70
CA ARG A 66 4.22 -10.70 18.63
C ARG A 66 3.23 -9.70 18.07
N TYR A 67 3.49 -8.41 18.28
CA TYR A 67 2.75 -7.38 17.56
C TYR A 67 3.03 -7.51 16.06
N ALA A 68 1.99 -7.52 15.23
CA ALA A 68 2.13 -7.55 13.78
C ALA A 68 0.99 -6.78 13.13
N GLY A 69 1.19 -6.34 11.91
CA GLY A 69 0.29 -5.42 11.27
C GLY A 69 0.50 -5.28 9.77
N VAL A 70 -0.24 -4.35 9.20
CA VAL A 70 -0.08 -3.90 7.83
C VAL A 70 0.38 -2.46 7.85
N ARG A 71 1.47 -2.19 7.15
CA ARG A 71 1.94 -0.85 6.84
C ARG A 71 1.54 -0.48 5.41
N PHE A 72 0.96 0.70 5.26
CA PHE A 72 0.75 1.34 3.98
C PHE A 72 1.95 2.24 3.71
N GLN A 73 2.55 2.15 2.53
CA GLN A 73 3.66 3.03 2.15
C GLN A 73 3.81 3.07 0.62
N GLN A 74 4.28 4.20 0.10
CA GLN A 74 4.60 4.35 -1.32
C GLN A 74 6.04 3.93 -1.66
N ASP A 75 6.23 3.35 -2.84
CA ASP A 75 7.55 3.20 -3.46
C ASP A 75 8.02 4.53 -4.08
N SER A 76 9.24 4.55 -4.63
CA SER A 76 9.80 5.72 -5.30
C SER A 76 9.05 6.13 -6.58
N ALA A 77 8.17 5.26 -7.11
CA ALA A 77 7.31 5.54 -8.26
C ALA A 77 5.90 6.01 -7.85
N GLY A 78 5.64 6.19 -6.55
CA GLY A 78 4.34 6.65 -6.03
C GLY A 78 3.25 5.58 -6.03
N ASN A 79 3.59 4.31 -6.26
CA ASN A 79 2.66 3.20 -6.07
C ASN A 79 2.55 2.87 -4.58
N GLN A 80 1.34 2.74 -4.05
CA GLN A 80 1.15 2.42 -2.64
C GLN A 80 1.00 0.90 -2.44
N TYR A 81 1.62 0.39 -1.38
CA TYR A 81 1.63 -1.03 -1.04
C TYR A 81 1.17 -1.27 0.39
N MET A 82 0.64 -2.45 0.62
CA MET A 82 0.47 -3.05 1.93
C MET A 82 1.66 -3.96 2.22
N VAL A 83 2.41 -3.65 3.27
CA VAL A 83 3.56 -4.41 3.72
C VAL A 83 3.24 -5.04 5.07
N PHE A 84 3.35 -6.36 5.18
CA PHE A 84 3.21 -7.03 6.47
C PHE A 84 4.42 -6.74 7.33
N ILE A 85 4.19 -6.18 8.51
CA ILE A 85 5.23 -5.85 9.46
C ILE A 85 5.04 -6.61 10.77
N VAL A 86 6.15 -6.96 11.43
CA VAL A 86 6.16 -7.66 12.72
C VAL A 86 7.17 -7.00 13.64
N HIS A 87 6.80 -6.88 14.92
CA HIS A 87 7.67 -6.39 15.97
C HIS A 87 8.85 -7.33 16.17
N GLU A 88 10.04 -6.76 16.30
CA GLU A 88 11.28 -7.51 16.46
C GLU A 88 11.93 -7.17 17.80
N GLU A 89 12.70 -8.13 18.31
CA GLU A 89 13.46 -7.93 19.54
C GLU A 89 14.40 -6.72 19.42
N PRO A 90 14.44 -5.85 20.44
CA PRO A 90 15.24 -4.61 20.37
C PRO A 90 16.71 -4.87 20.03
N SER A 91 17.29 -5.95 20.53
CA SER A 91 18.68 -6.35 20.27
C SER A 91 18.98 -6.58 18.77
N LYS A 92 17.96 -6.94 17.98
CA LYS A 92 18.05 -7.13 16.52
C LYS A 92 17.65 -5.89 15.73
N MET A 93 17.24 -4.81 16.41
CA MET A 93 16.77 -3.56 15.82
C MET A 93 17.61 -2.36 16.27
N GLY A 94 18.88 -2.57 16.61
CA GLY A 94 19.76 -1.50 17.11
C GLY A 94 19.28 -0.92 18.44
N ASN A 95 18.76 -1.77 19.33
CA ASN A 95 18.14 -1.45 20.63
C ASN A 95 16.86 -0.61 20.56
N LEU A 96 16.20 -0.60 19.39
CA LEU A 96 14.92 0.09 19.20
C LEU A 96 13.76 -0.74 19.79
N THR A 97 13.11 -0.23 20.84
CA THR A 97 11.99 -0.90 21.52
C THR A 97 10.71 -0.95 20.68
N ILE A 98 10.53 0.04 19.81
CA ILE A 98 9.38 0.20 18.92
C ILE A 98 9.68 -0.30 17.50
N GLY A 99 10.67 -1.19 17.36
CA GLY A 99 11.19 -1.64 16.08
C GLY A 99 10.30 -2.69 15.40
N PHE A 100 9.91 -2.41 14.16
CA PHE A 100 9.23 -3.34 13.28
C PHE A 100 10.07 -3.60 12.03
N ARG A 101 9.89 -4.77 11.42
CA ARG A 101 10.47 -5.11 10.12
C ARG A 101 9.44 -5.84 9.27
N ALA A 102 9.71 -5.94 7.97
CA ALA A 102 8.90 -6.77 7.09
C ALA A 102 8.85 -8.24 7.55
N VAL A 103 7.69 -8.87 7.40
CA VAL A 103 7.52 -10.31 7.65
C VAL A 103 8.31 -11.09 6.60
N LYS A 104 9.13 -12.05 7.05
CA LYS A 104 9.99 -12.84 6.16
C LYS A 104 9.16 -13.70 5.21
N GLY A 105 9.53 -13.71 3.94
CA GLY A 105 8.90 -14.54 2.92
C GLY A 105 7.53 -14.05 2.44
N VAL A 106 7.05 -12.90 2.93
CA VAL A 106 5.80 -12.29 2.47
C VAL A 106 6.13 -11.07 1.63
N LYS A 107 5.71 -11.07 0.37
CA LYS A 107 5.94 -9.95 -0.53
C LYS A 107 4.96 -8.80 -0.24
N PRO A 108 5.40 -7.53 -0.39
CA PRO A 108 4.51 -6.38 -0.44
C PRO A 108 3.37 -6.56 -1.45
N ILE A 109 2.15 -6.15 -1.08
CA ILE A 109 0.97 -6.24 -1.95
C ILE A 109 0.68 -4.86 -2.51
N LYS A 110 0.79 -4.69 -3.84
CA LYS A 110 0.47 -3.44 -4.53
C LYS A 110 -1.03 -3.15 -4.43
N LEU A 111 -1.42 -1.94 -4.05
CA LEU A 111 -2.80 -1.48 -4.19
C LEU A 111 -3.11 -1.17 -5.67
N PRO A 112 -4.39 -1.26 -6.10
CA PRO A 112 -4.77 -0.85 -7.45
C PRO A 112 -4.31 0.58 -7.76
N GLU A 113 -3.91 0.87 -9.01
CA GLU A 113 -3.27 2.15 -9.37
C GLU A 113 -4.20 3.36 -9.19
N THR A 114 -5.50 3.13 -9.35
CA THR A 114 -6.55 4.12 -9.13
C THR A 114 -6.84 4.39 -7.66
N VAL A 115 -6.27 3.58 -6.75
CA VAL A 115 -6.58 3.59 -5.33
C VAL A 115 -5.40 4.07 -4.49
N GLY A 116 -5.70 4.94 -3.53
CA GLY A 116 -4.80 5.32 -2.45
C GLY A 116 -5.48 5.20 -1.08
N VAL A 117 -4.69 5.20 -0.02
CA VAL A 117 -5.16 5.15 1.36
C VAL A 117 -4.42 6.20 2.17
N VAL A 118 -5.14 6.97 2.98
CA VAL A 118 -4.61 8.01 3.85
C VAL A 118 -5.22 7.91 5.24
N ASP A 119 -4.47 8.20 6.29
CA ASP A 119 -4.99 8.24 7.67
C ASP A 119 -5.55 9.61 8.09
N LEU A 120 -5.29 10.66 7.29
CA LEU A 120 -5.60 12.07 7.55
C LEU A 120 -4.93 12.66 8.81
N VAL A 121 -3.85 12.04 9.27
CA VAL A 121 -3.03 12.53 10.37
C VAL A 121 -1.62 12.77 9.85
N TYR A 122 -0.93 13.76 10.41
CA TYR A 122 0.47 13.97 10.12
C TYR A 122 1.31 14.24 11.36
N TYR A 123 2.61 13.97 11.25
CA TYR A 123 3.56 14.21 12.32
C TYR A 123 3.82 15.72 12.51
N PRO A 124 3.61 16.27 13.71
CA PRO A 124 3.68 17.69 14.02
C PRO A 124 4.96 18.41 13.58
N ASP A 125 6.12 17.77 13.79
CA ASP A 125 7.41 18.42 13.54
C ASP A 125 7.69 18.61 12.03
N LEU A 126 6.84 18.07 11.14
CA LEU A 126 6.87 18.38 9.71
C LEU A 126 6.49 19.83 9.43
N LEU A 127 5.56 20.39 10.22
CA LEU A 127 5.01 21.74 10.02
C LEU A 127 5.21 22.68 11.24
N ASN A 128 5.81 22.22 12.34
CA ASN A 128 6.05 22.98 13.59
C ASN A 128 4.77 23.52 14.29
N PRO A 129 3.82 22.66 14.69
CA PRO A 129 3.21 22.81 16.01
C PRO A 129 3.17 21.47 16.79
N PRO A 130 3.14 21.45 18.13
CA PRO A 130 3.22 20.19 18.92
C PRO A 130 1.94 19.33 18.87
N GLY A 131 2.10 18.02 18.63
CA GLY A 131 1.04 16.98 18.65
C GLY A 131 0.52 16.57 17.25
N ASP A 132 0.12 15.31 17.06
CA ASP A 132 -0.45 14.79 15.79
C ASP A 132 -1.44 15.79 15.17
N GLY A 133 -1.09 16.30 13.99
CA GLY A 133 -1.90 17.25 13.24
C GLY A 133 -2.99 16.52 12.46
N ILE A 134 -4.19 17.09 12.42
CA ILE A 134 -5.29 16.55 11.60
C ILE A 134 -5.29 17.33 10.29
N ILE A 135 -5.17 16.62 9.18
CA ILE A 135 -5.29 17.24 7.85
C ILE A 135 -6.72 17.75 7.70
N ASN A 136 -6.88 19.06 7.60
CA ASN A 136 -8.20 19.67 7.40
C ASN A 136 -8.20 20.90 6.47
N ASP A 137 -7.09 21.17 5.80
CA ASP A 137 -6.98 22.25 4.82
C ASP A 137 -6.06 21.87 3.63
N ASP A 138 -6.09 22.71 2.60
CA ASP A 138 -5.33 22.50 1.36
C ASP A 138 -3.83 22.82 1.50
N VAL A 139 -3.45 23.64 2.48
CA VAL A 139 -2.07 24.08 2.68
C VAL A 139 -1.24 22.93 3.25
N GLU A 140 -1.76 22.25 4.26
CA GLU A 140 -1.10 21.12 4.90
C GLU A 140 -0.90 19.95 3.92
N ILE A 141 -1.98 19.49 3.28
CA ILE A 141 -1.92 18.35 2.35
C ILE A 141 -1.19 18.67 1.04
N GLY A 142 -0.99 19.95 0.75
CA GLY A 142 -0.16 20.40 -0.38
C GLY A 142 1.31 20.03 -0.21
N ASN A 143 1.81 19.97 1.03
CA ASN A 143 3.19 19.60 1.33
C ASN A 143 3.45 18.11 1.03
N ASP A 144 4.49 17.84 0.22
CA ASP A 144 4.87 16.47 -0.18
C ASP A 144 5.23 15.57 1.01
N ASP A 145 5.90 16.13 2.03
CA ASP A 145 6.31 15.37 3.20
C ASP A 145 5.08 15.01 4.06
N VAL A 146 4.11 15.91 4.17
CA VAL A 146 2.82 15.68 4.87
C VAL A 146 1.97 14.67 4.11
N LEU A 147 1.91 14.77 2.78
CA LEU A 147 1.21 13.79 1.96
C LEU A 147 1.84 12.40 2.11
N ARG A 148 3.18 12.33 2.07
CA ARG A 148 3.90 11.07 2.25
C ARG A 148 3.65 10.48 3.63
N ASP A 149 3.65 11.30 4.68
CA ASP A 149 3.37 10.89 6.05
C ASP A 149 1.96 10.31 6.19
N THR A 150 0.92 11.02 5.72
CA THR A 150 -0.45 10.49 5.84
C THR A 150 -0.72 9.26 4.95
N MET A 151 0.03 9.10 3.86
CA MET A 151 0.01 7.89 3.02
C MET A 151 0.90 6.77 3.57
N THR A 152 1.62 7.03 4.65
CA THR A 152 2.55 6.11 5.28
C THR A 152 2.18 5.88 6.74
N PHE A 153 1.40 4.83 6.98
CA PHE A 153 0.91 4.53 8.32
C PHE A 153 0.68 3.04 8.51
N SER A 154 0.58 2.61 9.76
CA SER A 154 0.46 1.20 10.12
C SER A 154 -0.79 0.91 10.93
N ILE A 155 -1.30 -0.30 10.79
CA ILE A 155 -2.39 -0.85 11.59
C ILE A 155 -1.88 -2.09 12.29
N ILE A 156 -1.85 -2.06 13.63
CA ILE A 156 -1.18 -3.08 14.45
C ILE A 156 -2.18 -3.90 15.27
N PHE A 157 -1.94 -5.21 15.28
CA PHE A 157 -2.60 -6.18 16.13
C PHE A 157 -1.63 -6.67 17.20
N SER A 158 -2.13 -6.80 18.42
CA SER A 158 -1.46 -7.45 19.55
C SER A 158 -1.29 -8.95 19.33
N PRO A 159 -0.44 -9.64 20.11
CA PRO A 159 -0.32 -11.11 20.09
C PRO A 159 -1.65 -11.86 20.31
N ALA A 160 -2.63 -11.23 20.96
CA ALA A 160 -3.98 -11.78 21.14
C ALA A 160 -4.91 -11.53 19.94
N GLY A 161 -4.42 -10.91 18.86
CA GLY A 161 -5.18 -10.55 17.68
C GLY A 161 -6.15 -9.37 17.89
N LYS A 162 -6.01 -8.59 18.96
CA LYS A 162 -6.77 -7.34 19.16
C LYS A 162 -6.06 -6.18 18.49
N LEU A 163 -6.81 -5.29 17.83
CA LEU A 163 -6.27 -4.02 17.34
C LEU A 163 -5.74 -3.21 18.53
N VAL A 164 -4.58 -2.59 18.37
CA VAL A 164 -3.99 -1.71 19.37
C VAL A 164 -3.40 -0.47 18.71
N ILE A 165 -3.36 0.63 19.47
CA ILE A 165 -2.54 1.79 19.12
C ILE A 165 -1.16 1.55 19.75
N HIS A 166 -0.12 1.51 18.93
CA HIS A 166 1.24 1.17 19.34
C HIS A 166 2.23 2.05 18.59
N ASP A 167 3.33 2.43 19.23
CA ASP A 167 4.44 3.12 18.56
C ASP A 167 5.11 2.18 17.55
N VAL A 168 5.27 2.63 16.33
CA VAL A 168 5.85 1.86 15.22
C VAL A 168 7.01 2.65 14.65
N ARG A 169 8.14 1.97 14.46
CA ARG A 169 9.23 2.44 13.63
C ARG A 169 9.80 1.28 12.84
N VAL A 170 9.63 1.34 11.53
CA VAL A 170 10.01 0.28 10.59
C VAL A 170 11.44 0.47 10.12
N ARG A 171 12.23 -0.61 10.13
CA ARG A 171 13.57 -0.66 9.53
C ARG A 171 13.77 -1.89 8.67
N ASN A 172 14.89 -1.89 7.95
CA ASN A 172 15.44 -3.08 7.34
C ASN A 172 15.57 -4.26 8.33
N ARG A 173 15.58 -5.47 7.80
CA ARG A 173 15.66 -6.74 8.52
C ARG A 173 16.87 -6.87 9.44
N ASP A 174 17.93 -6.12 9.17
CA ASP A 174 19.19 -6.12 9.92
C ASP A 174 19.17 -5.10 11.05
N GLY A 175 18.10 -4.28 11.16
CA GLY A 175 17.92 -3.32 12.24
C GLY A 175 18.81 -2.09 12.16
N ILE A 176 19.51 -1.89 11.04
CA ILE A 176 20.57 -0.88 10.90
C ILE A 176 19.94 0.52 10.71
N TYR A 177 20.39 1.48 11.52
CA TYR A 177 20.01 2.89 11.37
C TYR A 177 20.71 3.52 10.17
N GLN A 178 19.92 3.98 9.19
CA GLN A 178 20.37 4.55 7.92
C GLN A 178 21.55 3.75 7.33
N PRO A 179 21.30 2.52 6.83
CA PRO A 179 22.33 1.69 6.24
C PRO A 179 22.96 2.40 5.02
N ASP A 180 24.20 2.09 4.75
CA ASP A 180 24.95 2.62 3.62
C ASP A 180 25.93 1.55 3.16
N ASN A 181 25.70 1.00 1.97
CA ASN A 181 26.51 -0.07 1.42
C ASN A 181 27.89 0.41 0.93
N ALA A 182 28.17 1.71 0.95
CA ALA A 182 29.54 2.24 0.87
C ALA A 182 30.32 2.01 2.17
N ASN A 183 29.63 1.87 3.30
CA ASN A 183 30.21 1.74 4.62
C ASN A 183 30.15 0.28 5.12
N PRO A 184 31.30 -0.39 5.30
CA PRO A 184 31.36 -1.79 5.74
C PRO A 184 30.64 -2.10 7.05
N ASN A 185 30.44 -1.11 7.92
CA ASN A 185 29.79 -1.28 9.22
C ASN A 185 28.27 -1.01 9.19
N LYS A 186 27.72 -0.64 8.03
CA LYS A 186 26.31 -0.26 7.85
C LYS A 186 25.67 -0.95 6.65
N ILE A 187 26.17 -2.11 6.25
CA ILE A 187 25.66 -2.85 5.09
C ILE A 187 24.29 -3.47 5.43
N SER A 188 23.29 -3.22 4.58
CA SER A 188 22.04 -3.98 4.58
C SER A 188 21.65 -4.35 3.15
N LEU A 189 21.33 -5.64 2.97
CA LEU A 189 20.87 -6.21 1.71
C LEU A 189 19.36 -6.47 1.72
N ASP A 190 18.61 -5.79 2.59
CA ASP A 190 17.16 -5.95 2.65
C ASP A 190 16.49 -5.40 1.39
N ASP A 191 15.72 -6.25 0.73
CA ASP A 191 14.96 -5.95 -0.49
C ASP A 191 13.63 -5.24 -0.21
N VAL A 192 13.17 -5.18 1.04
CA VAL A 192 11.91 -4.50 1.40
C VAL A 192 12.16 -3.08 1.90
N PHE A 193 12.73 -2.92 3.10
CA PHE A 193 13.00 -1.60 3.69
C PHE A 193 14.49 -1.32 3.68
N ASN A 194 14.90 -0.11 3.28
CA ASN A 194 16.31 0.27 3.28
C ASN A 194 16.49 1.80 3.38
N SER A 195 17.73 2.30 3.36
CA SER A 195 18.00 3.73 3.25
C SER A 195 17.74 4.27 1.84
N LEU A 196 17.53 5.58 1.76
CA LEU A 196 17.42 6.27 0.48
C LEU A 196 18.69 6.05 -0.39
N ASP A 197 19.87 6.08 0.23
CA ASP A 197 21.14 5.88 -0.47
C ASP A 197 21.28 4.45 -1.02
N ASN A 198 20.87 3.43 -0.26
CA ASN A 198 20.91 2.05 -0.72
C ASN A 198 19.94 1.77 -1.86
N ILE A 199 18.74 2.35 -1.79
CA ILE A 199 17.74 2.22 -2.84
C ILE A 199 18.25 2.88 -4.13
N ASN A 200 18.72 4.12 -4.05
CA ASN A 200 19.08 4.91 -5.23
C ASN A 200 20.42 4.49 -5.85
N ASN A 201 21.43 4.21 -5.03
CA ASN A 201 22.79 3.98 -5.52
C ASN A 201 23.14 2.50 -5.71
N TYR A 202 22.44 1.61 -5.01
CA TYR A 202 22.75 0.17 -5.01
C TYR A 202 21.59 -0.69 -5.52
N GLY A 203 20.40 -0.13 -5.72
CA GLY A 203 19.22 -0.87 -6.18
C GLY A 203 18.72 -1.89 -5.15
N VAL A 204 18.93 -1.62 -3.86
CA VAL A 204 18.55 -2.52 -2.76
C VAL A 204 17.49 -1.86 -1.90
N GLY A 205 16.38 -2.56 -1.69
CA GLY A 205 15.21 -2.04 -0.98
C GLY A 205 14.15 -1.51 -1.93
N MET A 206 12.90 -1.61 -1.49
CA MET A 206 11.73 -1.11 -2.21
C MET A 206 11.14 0.15 -1.57
N PHE A 207 11.25 0.24 -0.24
CA PHE A 207 10.68 1.31 0.58
C PHE A 207 11.75 1.91 1.48
N ILE A 208 11.68 3.22 1.67
CA ILE A 208 12.55 3.94 2.61
C ILE A 208 12.10 3.61 4.04
N GLN A 209 13.04 3.33 4.94
CA GLN A 209 12.75 3.05 6.35
C GLN A 209 12.46 4.32 7.19
N ASP A 210 11.97 4.17 8.42
CA ASP A 210 11.48 5.25 9.30
C ASP A 210 12.58 6.04 10.04
N ASP A 211 13.69 6.29 9.35
CA ASP A 211 14.81 7.05 9.87
C ASP A 211 14.91 8.47 9.28
N TYR A 212 13.84 8.93 8.60
CA TYR A 212 13.77 10.21 7.90
C TYR A 212 12.50 10.98 8.31
N PRO A 213 12.37 11.42 9.58
CA PRO A 213 11.18 12.10 10.07
C PRO A 213 10.89 13.41 9.35
N ALA A 214 11.92 14.17 8.95
CA ALA A 214 11.75 15.39 8.14
C ALA A 214 11.14 15.11 6.74
N SER A 215 11.10 13.84 6.35
CA SER A 215 10.52 13.35 5.11
C SER A 215 9.22 12.58 5.39
N GLY A 216 8.54 12.74 6.52
CA GLY A 216 7.29 12.01 6.79
C GLY A 216 7.47 10.49 6.87
N LEU A 217 8.70 10.06 7.22
CA LEU A 217 9.07 8.65 7.42
C LEU A 217 9.77 8.57 8.78
N GLY A 218 8.99 8.85 9.82
CA GLY A 218 9.41 8.85 11.21
C GLY A 218 8.80 7.71 12.00
N ALA A 219 9.05 7.72 13.32
CA ALA A 219 8.25 6.90 14.21
C ALA A 219 6.80 7.43 14.23
N GLU A 220 5.83 6.53 14.24
CA GLU A 220 4.40 6.86 14.16
C GLU A 220 3.62 6.12 15.25
N LEU A 221 2.47 6.65 15.65
CA LEU A 221 1.45 5.89 16.37
C LEU A 221 0.57 5.14 15.36
N SER A 222 0.47 3.82 15.47
CA SER A 222 -0.38 3.03 14.57
C SER A 222 -1.84 3.49 14.62
N ARG A 223 -2.55 3.38 13.51
CA ARG A 223 -3.90 3.91 13.33
C ARG A 223 -4.98 2.83 13.47
N ASN A 224 -6.18 3.27 13.82
CA ASN A 224 -7.39 2.44 13.88
C ASN A 224 -8.41 2.76 12.78
N SER A 225 -8.09 3.73 11.93
CA SER A 225 -8.97 4.20 10.86
C SER A 225 -8.18 4.84 9.73
N PHE A 226 -8.79 4.91 8.56
CA PHE A 226 -8.23 5.50 7.36
C PHE A 226 -9.34 5.83 6.34
N VAL A 227 -9.00 6.60 5.32
CA VAL A 227 -9.86 6.96 4.19
C VAL A 227 -9.28 6.35 2.91
N ILE A 228 -10.16 5.83 2.05
CA ILE A 228 -9.77 5.31 0.73
C ILE A 228 -10.04 6.37 -0.34
N ILE A 229 -9.01 6.67 -1.13
CA ILE A 229 -9.05 7.47 -2.35
C ILE A 229 -9.33 6.49 -3.50
N TYR A 230 -10.51 6.53 -4.13
CA TYR A 230 -10.84 5.61 -5.25
C TYR A 230 -10.52 6.15 -6.63
N GLU A 231 -10.30 7.47 -6.75
CA GLU A 231 -10.04 8.16 -8.01
C GLU A 231 -8.76 8.95 -7.85
N LYS A 232 -7.63 8.24 -7.72
CA LYS A 232 -6.32 8.85 -7.47
C LYS A 232 -6.00 9.97 -8.47
N ASP A 233 -6.34 9.79 -9.75
CA ASP A 233 -6.14 10.84 -10.77
C ASP A 233 -6.91 12.13 -10.47
N LYS A 234 -8.13 12.03 -9.92
CA LYS A 234 -8.91 13.22 -9.53
C LYS A 234 -8.33 13.87 -8.29
N PHE A 235 -7.83 13.08 -7.35
CA PHE A 235 -7.11 13.59 -6.19
C PHE A 235 -5.84 14.35 -6.62
N GLU A 236 -5.02 13.77 -7.51
CA GLU A 236 -3.81 14.42 -8.02
C GLU A 236 -4.12 15.68 -8.85
N GLN A 237 -5.19 15.68 -9.64
CA GLN A 237 -5.65 16.89 -10.34
C GLN A 237 -6.07 18.00 -9.37
N ALA A 238 -6.88 17.65 -8.35
CA ALA A 238 -7.27 18.60 -7.31
C ALA A 238 -6.04 19.15 -6.57
N ARG A 239 -5.07 18.28 -6.28
CA ARG A 239 -3.79 18.64 -5.66
C ARG A 239 -2.97 19.60 -6.52
N GLY A 240 -2.85 19.33 -7.82
CA GLY A 240 -2.15 20.22 -8.77
C GLY A 240 -2.78 21.61 -8.88
N MET A 241 -4.06 21.75 -8.52
CA MET A 241 -4.77 23.03 -8.44
C MET A 241 -4.75 23.65 -7.03
N GLY A 242 -4.09 23.03 -6.05
CA GLY A 242 -4.06 23.48 -4.66
C GLY A 242 -5.37 23.26 -3.89
N GLY A 243 -6.21 22.32 -4.34
CA GLY A 243 -7.52 22.00 -3.76
C GLY A 243 -7.67 20.55 -3.29
N ALA A 244 -6.58 19.87 -2.94
CA ALA A 244 -6.59 18.45 -2.57
C ALA A 244 -7.55 18.13 -1.41
N TRP A 245 -7.62 19.01 -0.41
CA TRP A 245 -8.56 18.87 0.68
C TRP A 245 -9.95 19.34 0.28
N SER A 246 -10.10 20.64 -0.02
CA SER A 246 -11.42 21.27 -0.20
C SER A 246 -12.20 20.69 -1.38
N ALA A 247 -11.52 20.34 -2.48
CA ALA A 247 -12.16 19.82 -3.68
C ALA A 247 -12.30 18.29 -3.71
N TYR A 248 -11.54 17.54 -2.89
CA TYR A 248 -11.58 16.07 -2.91
C TYR A 248 -11.69 15.43 -1.52
N LEU A 249 -10.67 15.53 -0.66
CA LEU A 249 -10.65 14.77 0.60
C LEU A 249 -11.76 15.17 1.58
N ALA A 250 -12.20 16.42 1.62
CA ALA A 250 -13.30 16.86 2.47
C ALA A 250 -14.61 16.10 2.21
N GLN A 251 -14.83 15.66 0.96
CA GLN A 251 -15.99 14.85 0.58
C GLN A 251 -15.84 13.36 0.93
N ARG A 252 -14.60 12.90 1.14
CA ARG A 252 -14.25 11.50 1.45
C ARG A 252 -13.94 11.27 2.92
N ALA A 253 -13.57 12.31 3.67
CA ALA A 253 -13.29 12.23 5.09
C ALA A 253 -14.47 11.66 5.92
N PRO A 254 -15.76 11.94 5.59
CA PRO A 254 -16.88 11.29 6.25
C PRO A 254 -16.95 9.77 6.02
N ASP A 255 -16.43 9.28 4.88
CA ASP A 255 -16.40 7.85 4.52
C ASP A 255 -15.24 7.09 5.21
N ARG A 256 -14.72 7.62 6.32
CA ARG A 256 -13.61 7.03 7.06
C ARG A 256 -13.97 5.63 7.54
N ILE A 257 -13.09 4.69 7.24
CA ILE A 257 -13.22 3.28 7.60
C ILE A 257 -12.54 3.10 8.95
N TYR A 258 -13.28 2.59 9.93
CA TYR A 258 -12.76 2.22 11.23
C TYR A 258 -12.49 0.73 11.29
N ILE A 259 -11.56 0.30 12.16
CA ILE A 259 -11.31 -1.11 12.40
C ILE A 259 -11.87 -1.49 13.77
N ASN A 260 -12.69 -2.54 13.79
CA ASN A 260 -13.23 -3.07 15.02
C ASN A 260 -12.09 -3.62 15.90
N PRO A 261 -11.95 -3.16 17.17
CA PRO A 261 -10.82 -3.54 17.99
C PRO A 261 -10.71 -5.03 18.34
N TYR A 262 -11.83 -5.75 18.32
CA TYR A 262 -11.92 -7.15 18.74
C TYR A 262 -11.83 -8.12 17.57
N THR A 263 -12.48 -7.80 16.45
CA THR A 263 -12.50 -8.67 15.27
C THR A 263 -11.42 -8.31 14.26
N GLY A 264 -10.88 -7.09 14.30
CA GLY A 264 -9.95 -6.58 13.30
C GLY A 264 -10.59 -6.36 11.92
N THR A 265 -11.92 -6.40 11.84
CA THR A 265 -12.66 -6.20 10.60
C THR A 265 -12.95 -4.72 10.37
N MET A 266 -12.96 -4.30 9.10
CA MET A 266 -13.36 -2.96 8.73
C MET A 266 -14.85 -2.74 9.02
N ILE A 267 -15.16 -1.60 9.61
CA ILE A 267 -16.50 -1.04 9.82
C ILE A 267 -16.68 -0.05 8.68
N LEU A 268 -17.53 -0.41 7.72
CA LEU A 268 -17.82 0.43 6.58
C LEU A 268 -18.84 1.50 6.99
N PRO A 269 -18.69 2.76 6.51
CA PRO A 269 -19.74 3.76 6.65
C PRO A 269 -20.99 3.30 5.88
N ASP A 270 -22.17 3.59 6.45
CA ASP A 270 -23.48 3.30 5.86
C ASP A 270 -23.77 4.14 4.61
#